data_AF-A0A1B3XNY1-F1
#
_entry.id   AF-A0A1B3XNY1-F1
#
_cell.length_a   1.000
_cell.length_b   1.000
_cell.length_c   1.000
_cell.angle_alpha   90.00
_cell.angle_beta   90.00
_cell.angle_gamma   90.00
#
_symmetry.space_group_name_H-M   'P 1'
#
loop_
_entity.id
_entity.type
_entity.pdbx_description
1 polymer ?
#
loop_
_entity_poly.entity_id
_entity_poly.type
_entity_poly.pdbx_seq_one_letter_code
_entity_poly.pdbx_strand_id
1 'polypeptide(L)'
;MFLTYDGREITSYTWRTRLHEVADIAGVKKAVRPHILRHTGALLYIMNGGYPFSLQKILGYSDLSMTRKYIQMTNMDVKRQHNITSPLKGL
;
A
#
# COMPACT_ATOMS: atom_id res chain seq x y z
N MET A 1 -2.17 5.57 18.54
CA MET A 1 -3.37 4.97 19.16
C MET A 1 -4.58 5.68 18.58
N PHE A 2 -5.64 4.94 18.21
CA PHE A 2 -6.89 5.53 17.71
C PHE A 2 -7.99 5.41 18.77
N LEU A 3 -8.74 6.49 18.98
CA LEU A 3 -9.77 6.59 20.01
C LEU A 3 -11.17 6.62 19.39
N THR A 4 -12.14 6.08 20.10
CA THR A 4 -13.57 6.28 19.85
C THR A 4 -14.00 7.68 20.31
N TYR A 5 -15.22 8.10 19.97
CA TYR A 5 -15.75 9.42 20.32
C TYR A 5 -15.85 9.67 21.84
N ASP A 6 -15.97 8.59 22.62
CA ASP A 6 -15.98 8.57 24.09
C ASP A 6 -14.57 8.41 24.71
N GLY A 7 -13.51 8.51 23.91
CA GLY A 7 -12.12 8.49 24.38
C GLY A 7 -11.59 7.10 24.74
N ARG A 8 -12.29 6.02 24.38
CA ARG A 8 -11.83 4.64 24.58
C ARG A 8 -10.98 4.17 23.41
N GLU A 9 -10.16 3.16 23.62
CA GLU A 9 -9.37 2.58 22.53
C GLU A 9 -10.28 1.91 21.50
N ILE A 10 -10.03 2.18 20.21
CA ILE A 10 -10.74 1.49 19.13
C ILE A 10 -10.31 0.03 19.10
N THR A 11 -11.30 -0.87 19.21
CA THR A 11 -11.07 -2.30 19.00
C THR A 11 -10.95 -2.61 17.51
N SER A 12 -10.24 -3.69 17.18
CA SER A 12 -10.15 -4.21 15.80
C SER A 12 -11.53 -4.53 15.20
N TYR A 13 -12.49 -4.92 16.03
CA TYR A 13 -13.87 -5.15 15.61
C TYR A 13 -14.56 -3.85 15.19
N THR A 14 -14.50 -2.82 16.04
CA THR A 14 -15.07 -1.49 15.74
C THR A 14 -14.48 -0.91 14.47
N TRP A 15 -13.15 -0.97 14.31
CA TRP A 15 -12.49 -0.53 13.08
C TRP A 15 -13.02 -1.26 11.84
N ARG A 16 -13.20 -2.58 11.93
CA ARG A 16 -13.70 -3.39 10.82
C ARG A 16 -15.14 -3.04 10.46
N THR A 17 -16.02 -2.87 11.45
CA THR A 17 -17.42 -2.47 11.21
C THR A 17 -17.49 -1.10 10.54
N ARG A 18 -16.73 -0.13 11.04
CA ARG A 18 -16.61 1.20 10.41
C ARG A 18 -16.10 1.13 8.97
N LEU A 19 -15.12 0.26 8.72
CA LEU A 19 -14.60 0.06 7.37
C LEU A 19 -15.65 -0.49 6.40
N HIS A 20 -16.52 -1.39 6.87
CA HIS A 20 -17.65 -1.89 6.07
C HIS A 20 -18.67 -0.79 5.79
N GLU A 21 -19.06 0.00 6.80
CA GLU A 21 -19.98 1.15 6.63
C GLU A 21 -19.46 2.12 5.56
N VAL A 22 -18.17 2.48 5.61
CA VAL A 22 -17.55 3.38 4.64
C VAL A 22 -17.53 2.76 3.24
N ALA A 23 -17.26 1.46 3.13
CA ALA A 23 -17.26 0.76 1.85
C ALA A 23 -18.65 0.75 1.20
N ASP A 24 -19.71 0.56 2.00
CA ASP A 24 -21.10 0.58 1.54
C ASP A 24 -21.50 1.97 1.06
N ILE A 25 -21.15 3.02 1.81
CA ILE A 25 -21.38 4.43 1.42
C ILE A 25 -20.64 4.77 0.13
N ALA A 26 -19.41 4.26 -0.04
CA ALA A 26 -18.61 4.46 -1.24
C ALA A 26 -19.06 3.58 -2.43
N GLY A 27 -20.08 2.73 -2.27
CA GLY A 27 -20.58 1.84 -3.32
C GLY A 27 -19.63 0.69 -3.68
N VAL A 28 -18.69 0.34 -2.80
CA VAL A 28 -17.68 -0.70 -3.04
C VAL A 28 -18.30 -2.08 -2.77
N LYS A 29 -18.72 -2.77 -3.83
CA LYS A 29 -19.34 -4.10 -3.76
C LYS A 29 -18.41 -5.23 -3.29
N LYS A 30 -17.09 -5.02 -3.34
CA LYS A 30 -16.09 -6.01 -2.91
C LYS A 30 -15.91 -5.95 -1.40
N ALA A 31 -15.74 -7.11 -0.77
CA ALA A 31 -15.45 -7.18 0.65
C ALA A 31 -14.13 -6.45 0.99
N VAL A 32 -14.23 -5.29 1.62
CA VAL A 32 -13.07 -4.51 2.08
C VAL A 32 -12.57 -5.10 3.40
N ARG A 33 -11.26 -5.38 3.47
CA ARG A 33 -10.60 -5.93 4.66
C ARG A 33 -9.26 -5.19 4.86
N PRO A 34 -8.72 -5.14 6.09
CA PRO A 34 -7.46 -4.44 6.36
C PRO A 34 -6.28 -4.86 5.46
N HIS A 35 -6.15 -6.16 5.17
CA HIS A 35 -5.10 -6.64 4.27
C HIS A 35 -5.28 -6.20 2.82
N ILE A 36 -6.52 -5.97 2.37
CA ILE A 36 -6.80 -5.43 1.02
C ILE A 36 -6.39 -3.96 0.95
N LEU A 37 -6.70 -3.17 1.98
CA LEU A 37 -6.24 -1.77 2.06
C LEU A 37 -4.71 -1.69 2.04
N ARG A 38 -4.03 -2.56 2.80
CA ARG A 38 -2.57 -2.64 2.80
C ARG A 38 -2.03 -3.01 1.41
N HIS A 39 -2.67 -3.94 0.73
CA HIS A 39 -2.31 -4.35 -0.63
C HIS A 39 -2.46 -3.18 -1.62
N THR A 40 -3.60 -2.49 -1.59
CA THR A 40 -3.87 -1.34 -2.45
C THR A 40 -2.91 -0.18 -2.16
N GLY A 41 -2.64 0.13 -0.90
CA GLY A 41 -1.68 1.19 -0.52
C GLY A 41 -0.26 0.88 -1.00
N ALA A 42 0.18 -0.37 -0.86
CA ALA A 42 1.47 -0.81 -1.37
C ALA A 42 1.56 -0.71 -2.90
N LEU A 43 0.51 -1.12 -3.61
CA LEU A 43 0.43 -1.00 -5.06
C LEU A 43 0.49 0.47 -5.50
N LEU A 44 -0.31 1.35 -4.89
CA LEU A 44 -0.34 2.79 -5.19
C LEU A 44 1.02 3.44 -4.93
N TYR A 45 1.70 3.08 -3.85
CA TYR A 45 3.04 3.58 -3.55
C TYR A 45 4.03 3.24 -4.67
N ILE A 46 4.03 1.97 -5.12
CA ILE A 46 4.89 1.53 -6.23
C ILE A 46 4.48 2.23 -7.53
N MET A 47 3.21 2.27 -7.89
CA MET A 47 2.72 2.92 -9.12
C MET A 47 3.12 4.39 -9.21
N ASN A 48 3.17 5.09 -8.08
CA ASN A 48 3.60 6.49 -8.00
C ASN A 48 5.13 6.67 -8.03
N GLY A 49 5.90 5.62 -8.35
CA GLY A 49 7.36 5.67 -8.44
C GLY A 49 8.09 5.53 -7.10
N GLY A 50 7.38 5.07 -6.06
CA GLY A 50 7.97 4.83 -4.75
C GLY A 50 9.01 3.70 -4.78
N TYR A 51 10.06 3.85 -3.98
CA TYR A 51 11.17 2.89 -3.98
C TYR A 51 10.83 1.62 -3.18
N PRO A 52 11.02 0.40 -3.71
CA PRO A 52 10.60 -0.84 -3.06
C PRO A 52 11.18 -1.09 -1.67
N PHE A 53 12.45 -0.76 -1.45
CA PHE A 53 13.08 -0.92 -0.13
C PHE A 53 12.49 0.03 0.91
N SER A 54 12.08 1.23 0.50
CA SER A 54 11.37 2.17 1.37
C SER A 54 9.99 1.61 1.73
N LEU A 55 9.28 1.05 0.76
CA LEU A 55 7.98 0.40 1.02
C LEU A 55 8.11 -0.79 1.99
N GLN A 56 9.16 -1.61 1.85
CA GLN A 56 9.43 -2.72 2.78
C GLN A 56 9.54 -2.22 4.22
N LYS A 57 10.30 -1.14 4.45
CA LYS A 57 10.47 -0.53 5.78
C LYS A 57 9.16 0.06 6.32
N ILE A 58 8.41 0.79 5.48
CA ILE A 58 7.10 1.38 5.85
C ILE A 58 6.13 0.28 6.30
N LEU A 59 6.14 -0.85 5.59
CA LEU A 59 5.27 -1.98 5.91
C LEU A 59 5.82 -2.84 7.06
N GLY A 60 7.11 -2.72 7.42
CA GLY A 60 7.73 -3.54 8.46
C GLY A 60 7.89 -5.00 8.06
N TYR A 61 8.07 -5.29 6.76
CA TYR A 61 8.33 -6.66 6.30
C TYR A 61 9.78 -7.05 6.50
N SER A 62 10.03 -8.22 7.10
CA SER A 62 11.36 -8.78 7.26
C SER A 62 12.00 -9.17 5.92
N ASP A 63 11.19 -9.56 4.92
CA ASP A 63 11.65 -9.93 3.57
C ASP A 63 10.88 -9.19 2.47
N LEU A 64 11.57 -8.98 1.35
CA LEU A 64 11.07 -8.37 0.12
C LEU A 64 10.11 -9.26 -0.67
N SER A 65 9.87 -10.51 -0.28
CA SER A 65 8.96 -11.40 -1.02
C SER A 65 7.57 -10.80 -1.23
N MET A 66 7.00 -10.17 -0.19
CA MET A 66 5.70 -9.48 -0.32
C MET A 66 5.79 -8.23 -1.18
N THR A 67 6.90 -7.48 -1.09
CA THR A 67 7.12 -6.28 -1.88
C THR A 67 7.33 -6.58 -3.37
N ARG A 68 8.06 -7.67 -3.68
CA ARG A 68 8.31 -8.14 -5.05
C ARG A 68 7.01 -8.38 -5.82
N LYS A 69 5.97 -8.89 -5.15
CA LYS A 69 4.64 -9.07 -5.75
C LYS A 69 4.07 -7.76 -6.29
N TYR A 70 4.20 -6.65 -5.56
CA TYR A 70 3.72 -5.35 -6.01
C TYR A 70 4.52 -4.79 -7.20
N ILE A 71 5.83 -5.01 -7.21
CA ILE A 71 6.71 -4.59 -8.31
C ILE A 71 6.35 -5.35 -9.59
N GLN A 72 6.23 -6.68 -9.51
CA GLN A 72 5.87 -7.52 -10.65
C GLN A 72 4.48 -7.18 -11.20
N MET A 73 3.53 -6.86 -10.33
CA MET A 73 2.17 -6.48 -10.73
C MET A 73 2.09 -5.12 -11.44
N THR A 74 3.00 -4.19 -11.13
CA THR A 74 2.94 -2.82 -11.65
C THR A 74 3.69 -2.65 -12.96
N ASN A 75 4.47 -3.65 -13.40
CA ASN A 75 5.27 -3.62 -14.63
C ASN A 75 5.93 -2.25 -14.85
N MET A 76 6.40 -1.62 -13.74
CA MET A 76 7.03 -0.32 -13.81
C MET A 76 8.23 -0.48 -14.72
N ASP A 77 8.14 0.11 -15.90
CA ASP A 77 9.11 0.01 -16.97
C ASP A 77 10.51 0.07 -16.39
N VAL A 78 11.18 -1.10 -16.31
CA VAL A 78 12.60 -1.18 -15.99
C VAL A 78 13.37 -0.24 -16.92
N LYS A 79 12.87 -0.07 -18.15
CA LYS A 79 13.29 0.96 -19.11
C LYS A 79 13.20 2.39 -18.56
N ARG A 80 12.11 2.79 -17.89
CA ARG A 80 11.95 4.13 -17.32
C ARG A 80 12.96 4.35 -16.19
N GLN A 81 13.12 3.39 -15.30
CA GLN A 81 14.09 3.49 -14.21
C GLN A 81 15.53 3.51 -14.73
N HIS A 82 15.86 2.62 -15.66
CA HIS A 82 17.16 2.58 -16.34
C HIS A 82 17.44 3.88 -17.08
N ASN A 83 16.45 4.45 -17.77
CA ASN A 83 16.61 5.74 -18.43
C ASN A 83 16.87 6.87 -17.42
N ILE A 84 16.32 6.83 -16.20
CA ILE A 84 16.60 7.86 -15.19
C ILE A 84 18.01 7.69 -14.60
N THR A 85 18.43 6.45 -14.33
CA THR A 85 19.68 6.15 -13.63
C THR A 85 20.84 5.76 -14.56
N SER A 86 20.68 5.87 -15.87
CA SER A 86 21.72 5.46 -16.82
C SER A 86 22.94 6.38 -16.66
N PRO A 87 24.14 5.82 -16.40
CA PRO A 87 25.36 6.61 -16.24
C PRO A 87 25.77 7.35 -17.52
N LEU A 88 25.15 7.02 -18.66
CA LEU A 88 25.36 7.66 -19.95
C LEU A 88 24.59 8.99 -20.13
N LYS A 89 23.71 9.36 -19.18
CA LYS A 89 22.97 10.63 -19.27
C LYS A 89 23.78 11.89 -18.91
N GLY A 90 25.01 11.71 -18.42
CA GLY A 90 25.90 12.80 -18.04
C GLY A 90 27.12 12.98 -18.95
N LEU A 91 27.14 12.31 -20.12
CA LEU A 91 28.14 12.45 -21.17
C LEU A 91 27.58 13.27 -22.34
#